data_AF-A0A956B370-F1
#
_entry.id   AF-A0A956B370-F1
#
_cell.length_a   1.000
_cell.length_b   1.000
_cell.length_c   1.000
_cell.angle_alpha   90.00
_cell.angle_beta   90.00
_cell.angle_gamma   90.00
#
_symmetry.space_group_name_H-M   'P 1'
#
loop_
_entity.id
_entity.type
_entity.pdbx_description
1 polymer ?
#
loop_
_entity_poly.entity_id
_entity_poly.type
_entity_poly.pdbx_seq_one_letter_code
_entity_poly.pdbx_strand_id
1 'polypeptide(L)'
;MASRSVLAARASAARTKRRAPAEEDYVPGFRDTVGWSREVERPEAWQTHWPVIEAGARCMERLAPGLGATLARTLSPDPAKVARLVELDREILQLARRPARSAEQGEGKNARLMDRVTERHEVWLDLEDEVARARRVVAPQLARLLMRLMMREDARAASKIAERIRLHECARGVADPVRLRTWVRACCRLLGPLTPDPTRVAMTHTRARASYDPLRGVVDVGDHPEASTIFHELGHAVEFAQPTVASALITWREARARKAGFEGKLLRLRDVHPGVGYGPSERAVPDHFVSDYVGKVYDTGATEVLAMGLEHFASGARMAQLYERDPEHFLLVLGLLDGGLR
;
A
#
# COMPACT_ATOMS: atom_id res chain seq x y z
N MET A 1 -53.18 63.90 2.90
CA MET A 1 -53.24 64.65 4.17
C MET A 1 -52.47 63.89 5.24
N ALA A 2 -51.58 64.60 5.96
CA ALA A 2 -50.93 64.31 7.26
C ALA A 2 -50.23 62.94 7.45
N SER A 3 -48.91 62.79 7.63
CA SER A 3 -47.92 63.39 8.57
C SER A 3 -47.95 62.81 10.00
N ARG A 4 -46.78 62.27 10.41
CA ARG A 4 -46.23 62.06 11.79
C ARG A 4 -46.86 60.94 12.65
N SER A 5 -46.17 60.19 13.53
CA SER A 5 -44.80 60.20 14.06
C SER A 5 -44.57 59.04 15.06
N VAL A 6 -43.34 58.48 15.08
CA VAL A 6 -42.47 58.24 16.27
C VAL A 6 -42.61 56.97 17.16
N LEU A 7 -41.42 56.53 17.63
CA LEU A 7 -41.00 55.53 18.64
C LEU A 7 -40.88 54.06 18.17
N ALA A 8 -39.69 53.55 17.83
CA ALA A 8 -38.50 53.23 18.66
C ALA A 8 -38.55 51.83 19.31
N ALA A 9 -37.79 50.90 18.74
CA ALA A 9 -37.14 49.83 19.49
C ALA A 9 -35.83 49.44 18.79
N ARG A 10 -34.72 49.87 19.37
CA ARG A 10 -33.37 49.41 19.05
C ARG A 10 -33.21 47.98 19.57
N ALA A 11 -32.94 47.03 18.69
CA ALA A 11 -32.26 45.79 19.05
C ALA A 11 -31.05 45.64 18.12
N SER A 12 -29.87 45.85 18.70
CA SER A 12 -28.57 45.73 18.07
C SER A 12 -28.32 44.26 17.71
N ALA A 13 -28.45 43.92 16.42
CA ALA A 13 -27.90 42.69 15.88
C ALA A 13 -26.55 43.02 15.22
N ALA A 14 -25.50 42.96 16.04
CA ALA A 14 -24.12 42.98 15.56
C ALA A 14 -23.94 41.81 14.58
N ARG A 15 -23.88 42.14 13.30
CA ARG A 15 -23.58 41.23 12.20
C ARG A 15 -22.08 40.91 12.28
N THR A 16 -21.72 39.93 13.09
CA THR A 16 -20.39 39.31 13.05
C THR A 16 -20.21 38.70 11.67
N LYS A 17 -19.52 39.41 10.78
CA LYS A 17 -18.88 38.81 9.61
C LYS A 17 -17.96 37.71 10.14
N ARG A 18 -18.39 36.45 10.05
CA ARG A 18 -17.48 35.30 10.17
C ARG A 18 -16.46 35.48 9.06
N ARG A 19 -15.28 35.97 9.44
CA ARG A 19 -14.07 35.95 8.63
C ARG A 19 -13.85 34.49 8.28
N ALA A 20 -13.72 34.16 6.99
CA ALA A 20 -13.22 32.85 6.61
C ALA A 20 -11.89 32.63 7.37
N PRO A 21 -11.65 31.43 7.93
CA PRO A 21 -10.39 31.16 8.61
C PRO A 21 -9.25 31.45 7.62
N ALA A 22 -8.22 32.13 8.11
CA ALA A 22 -7.01 32.39 7.35
C ALA A 22 -6.40 31.06 6.90
N GLU A 23 -5.80 31.04 5.71
CA GLU A 23 -5.11 29.90 5.09
C GLU A 23 -3.95 29.31 5.93
N GLU A 24 -3.65 29.86 7.09
CA GLU A 24 -2.48 29.52 7.92
C GLU A 24 -2.71 28.36 8.91
N ASP A 25 -3.94 27.84 9.05
CA ASP A 25 -4.27 26.68 9.92
C ASP A 25 -4.60 25.39 9.12
N TYR A 26 -4.07 25.24 7.90
CA TYR A 26 -4.24 24.02 7.12
C TYR A 26 -3.34 22.89 7.66
N VAL A 27 -3.92 21.98 8.44
CA VAL A 27 -3.32 20.65 8.69
C VAL A 27 -3.55 19.80 7.44
N PRO A 28 -2.51 19.32 6.75
CA PRO A 28 -2.66 18.48 5.56
C PRO A 28 -3.63 17.34 5.82
N GLY A 29 -4.72 17.31 5.05
CA GLY A 29 -5.69 16.23 5.15
C GLY A 29 -5.09 14.95 4.58
N PHE A 30 -5.63 13.80 4.99
CA PHE A 30 -5.36 12.47 4.43
C PHE A 30 -5.24 12.41 2.89
N ARG A 31 -5.85 13.36 2.18
CA ARG A 31 -5.77 13.55 0.73
C ARG A 31 -4.33 13.85 0.28
N ASP A 32 -3.59 14.70 0.99
CA ASP A 32 -2.28 15.17 0.53
C ASP A 32 -1.18 14.08 0.62
N THR A 33 -1.36 13.06 1.46
CA THR A 33 -0.37 11.97 1.66
C THR A 33 -0.47 10.83 0.63
N VAL A 34 -1.56 10.73 -0.11
CA VAL A 34 -1.79 9.67 -1.11
C VAL A 34 -1.42 10.13 -2.51
N GLY A 35 -0.46 11.05 -2.67
CA GLY A 35 -0.21 11.69 -3.96
C GLY A 35 -1.50 12.23 -4.60
N TRP A 36 -2.53 12.61 -3.82
CA TRP A 36 -3.67 13.33 -4.39
C TRP A 36 -3.14 14.72 -4.73
N SER A 37 -2.54 14.88 -5.90
CA SER A 37 -2.61 16.18 -6.53
C SER A 37 -4.10 16.46 -6.65
N ARG A 38 -4.52 17.63 -6.18
CA ARG A 38 -5.89 18.14 -6.30
C ARG A 38 -6.36 18.27 -7.77
N GLU A 39 -5.55 17.79 -8.70
CA GLU A 39 -5.64 17.91 -10.16
C GLU A 39 -6.17 16.66 -10.86
N VAL A 40 -6.42 15.54 -10.15
CA VAL A 40 -7.21 14.46 -10.77
C VAL A 40 -8.66 14.93 -10.80
N GLU A 41 -8.98 15.68 -11.85
CA GLU A 41 -10.32 15.84 -12.39
C GLU A 41 -11.02 14.48 -12.33
N ARG A 42 -12.31 14.50 -11.98
CA ARG A 42 -13.18 13.33 -11.74
C ARG A 42 -12.68 12.04 -12.43
N PRO A 43 -12.63 10.91 -11.71
CA PRO A 43 -12.11 9.68 -12.28
C PRO A 43 -12.77 9.37 -13.62
N GLU A 44 -11.95 9.06 -14.63
CA GLU A 44 -12.45 8.66 -15.93
C GLU A 44 -13.30 7.39 -15.78
N ALA A 45 -14.28 7.19 -16.68
CA ALA A 45 -15.25 6.09 -16.56
C ALA A 45 -14.61 4.69 -16.51
N TRP A 46 -13.37 4.52 -16.98
CA TRP A 46 -12.62 3.25 -16.94
C TRP A 46 -11.87 3.02 -15.61
N GLN A 47 -11.78 4.01 -14.72
CA GLN A 47 -11.08 3.92 -13.44
C GLN A 47 -11.92 3.21 -12.38
N THR A 48 -12.22 1.94 -12.63
CA THR A 48 -13.05 1.08 -11.78
C THR A 48 -12.51 0.89 -10.35
N HIS A 49 -11.23 1.21 -10.10
CA HIS A 49 -10.59 1.13 -8.80
C HIS A 49 -10.92 2.31 -7.87
N TRP A 50 -11.33 3.47 -8.38
CA TRP A 50 -11.52 4.65 -7.54
C TRP A 50 -12.59 4.46 -6.44
N PRO A 51 -13.80 3.94 -6.75
CA PRO A 51 -14.80 3.64 -5.72
C PRO A 51 -14.28 2.68 -4.64
N VAL A 52 -13.36 1.80 -5.01
CA VAL A 52 -12.73 0.83 -4.09
C VAL A 52 -11.80 1.53 -3.11
N ILE A 53 -10.90 2.39 -3.57
CA ILE A 53 -10.01 3.17 -2.70
C ILE A 53 -10.82 4.02 -1.72
N GLU A 54 -11.86 4.69 -2.21
CA GLU A 54 -12.73 5.46 -1.32
C GLU A 54 -13.46 4.59 -0.30
N ALA A 55 -13.92 3.40 -0.71
CA ALA A 55 -14.50 2.42 0.21
C ALA A 55 -13.48 2.00 1.27
N GLY A 56 -12.20 1.84 0.91
CA GLY A 56 -11.12 1.56 1.85
C GLY A 56 -10.93 2.68 2.89
N ALA A 57 -10.88 3.93 2.44
CA ALA A 57 -10.78 5.08 3.35
C ALA A 57 -12.00 5.16 4.29
N ARG A 58 -13.22 5.00 3.77
CA ARG A 58 -14.45 4.94 4.58
C ARG A 58 -14.45 3.77 5.56
N CYS A 59 -13.97 2.61 5.13
CA CYS A 59 -13.85 1.42 5.96
C CYS A 59 -12.89 1.67 7.13
N MET A 60 -11.71 2.24 6.86
CA MET A 60 -10.74 2.60 7.89
C MET A 60 -11.36 3.55 8.93
N GLU A 61 -12.00 4.62 8.48
CA GLU A 61 -12.61 5.61 9.39
C GLU A 61 -13.81 5.04 10.16
N ARG A 62 -14.63 4.19 9.53
CA ARG A 62 -15.74 3.50 10.21
C ARG A 62 -15.23 2.53 11.27
N LEU A 63 -14.20 1.75 10.96
CA LEU A 63 -13.67 0.73 11.86
C LEU A 63 -12.72 1.30 12.90
N ALA A 64 -12.04 2.42 12.64
CA ALA A 64 -11.09 3.07 13.53
C ALA A 64 -11.07 4.59 13.26
N PRO A 65 -12.03 5.35 13.81
CA PRO A 65 -12.13 6.79 13.57
C PRO A 65 -10.84 7.54 13.90
N GLY A 66 -10.38 8.38 12.97
CA GLY A 66 -9.16 9.18 13.10
C GLY A 66 -7.86 8.39 12.89
N LEU A 67 -7.94 7.10 12.55
CA LEU A 67 -6.74 6.30 12.28
C LEU A 67 -6.00 6.82 11.05
N GLY A 68 -6.68 7.19 9.97
CA GLY A 68 -6.01 7.72 8.78
C GLY A 68 -5.19 8.97 9.07
N ALA A 69 -5.76 9.91 9.82
CA ALA A 69 -5.05 11.12 10.26
C ALA A 69 -3.89 10.81 11.21
N THR A 70 -4.05 9.79 12.07
CA THR A 70 -2.98 9.34 12.98
C THR A 70 -1.84 8.69 12.20
N LEU A 71 -2.13 7.82 11.24
CA LEU A 71 -1.12 7.20 10.39
C LEU A 71 -0.38 8.25 9.56
N ALA A 72 -1.11 9.16 8.91
CA ALA A 72 -0.51 10.25 8.12
C ALA A 72 0.44 11.10 8.99
N ARG A 73 0.00 11.51 10.18
CA ARG A 73 0.84 12.32 11.08
C ARG A 73 2.03 11.54 11.65
N THR A 74 1.85 10.28 12.01
CA THR A 74 2.89 9.51 12.70
C THR A 74 3.91 8.91 11.75
N LEU A 75 3.51 8.50 10.54
CA LEU A 75 4.40 7.89 9.55
C LEU A 75 5.01 8.91 8.58
N SER A 76 4.61 10.20 8.64
CA SER A 76 5.28 11.24 7.87
C SER A 76 6.67 11.50 8.47
N PRO A 77 7.76 11.35 7.69
CA PRO A 77 9.10 11.68 8.15
C PRO A 77 9.22 13.20 8.42
N ASP A 78 10.15 13.57 9.31
CA ASP A 78 10.51 14.98 9.53
C ASP A 78 10.85 15.68 8.19
N PRO A 79 10.05 16.70 7.78
CA PRO A 79 10.27 17.40 6.51
C PRO A 79 11.62 18.09 6.43
N ALA A 80 12.22 18.50 7.56
CA ALA A 80 13.54 19.11 7.58
C ALA A 80 14.64 18.10 7.18
N LYS A 81 14.54 16.86 7.68
CA LYS A 81 15.49 15.79 7.32
C LYS A 81 15.35 15.37 5.86
N VAL A 82 14.11 15.25 5.37
CA VAL A 82 13.85 14.98 3.95
C VAL A 82 14.41 16.09 3.06
N ALA A 83 14.18 17.35 3.42
CA ALA A 83 14.74 18.49 2.69
C ALA A 83 16.27 18.47 2.68
N ARG A 84 16.91 18.12 3.80
CA ARG A 84 18.37 18.00 3.89
C ARG A 84 18.91 16.88 3.01
N LEU A 85 18.25 15.72 2.94
CA LEU A 85 18.65 14.63 2.03
C LEU A 85 18.62 15.08 0.56
N VAL A 86 17.56 15.78 0.15
CA VAL A 86 17.42 16.30 -1.21
C VAL A 86 18.51 17.33 -1.52
N GLU A 87 18.85 18.18 -0.56
CA GLU A 87 19.95 19.13 -0.70
C GLU A 87 21.30 18.42 -0.87
N LEU A 88 21.59 17.43 -0.01
CA LEU A 88 22.81 16.63 -0.07
C LEU A 88 22.94 15.88 -1.39
N ASP A 89 21.85 15.31 -1.92
CA ASP A 89 21.85 14.67 -3.24
C ASP A 89 22.21 15.65 -4.35
N ARG A 90 21.70 16.89 -4.30
CA ARG A 90 22.07 17.95 -5.25
C ARG A 90 23.54 18.34 -5.12
N GLU A 91 24.05 18.50 -3.89
CA GLU A 91 25.46 18.82 -3.64
C GLU A 91 26.39 17.72 -4.17
N ILE A 92 26.08 16.44 -3.88
CA ILE A 92 26.83 15.27 -4.36
C ILE A 92 26.88 15.24 -5.89
N LEU A 93 25.73 15.43 -6.55
CA LEU A 93 25.66 15.46 -8.02
C LEU A 93 26.45 16.63 -8.62
N GLN A 94 26.39 17.82 -8.00
CA GLN A 94 27.16 18.97 -8.42
C GLN A 94 28.67 18.74 -8.25
N LEU A 95 29.09 18.16 -7.12
CA LEU A 95 30.49 17.81 -6.89
C LEU A 95 30.95 16.77 -7.90
N ALA A 96 30.21 15.69 -8.11
CA ALA A 96 30.57 14.62 -9.03
C ALA A 96 30.84 15.15 -10.46
N ARG A 97 29.98 16.06 -10.95
CA ARG A 97 30.07 16.64 -12.30
C ARG A 97 31.21 17.64 -12.51
N ARG A 98 31.81 18.21 -11.46
CA ARG A 98 32.89 19.20 -11.62
C ARG A 98 34.19 18.53 -12.10
N PRO A 99 34.78 18.93 -13.24
CA PRO A 99 36.08 18.41 -13.64
C PRO A 99 37.19 18.89 -12.69
N ALA A 100 38.10 18.00 -12.31
CA ALA A 100 39.31 18.38 -11.58
C ALA A 100 40.32 19.00 -12.56
N ARG A 101 40.93 20.15 -12.24
CA ARG A 101 41.93 20.79 -13.12
C ARG A 101 43.37 20.42 -12.76
N SER A 102 43.58 19.77 -11.61
CA SER A 102 44.86 19.22 -11.16
C SER A 102 44.64 18.01 -10.24
N ALA A 103 45.71 17.25 -9.96
CA ALA A 103 45.66 16.10 -9.06
C ALA A 103 45.27 16.50 -7.62
N GLU A 104 45.89 17.55 -7.07
CA GLU A 104 45.55 18.11 -5.75
C GLU A 104 44.08 18.56 -5.65
N GLN A 105 43.56 19.18 -6.72
CA GLN A 105 42.14 19.52 -6.79
C GLN A 105 41.25 18.28 -6.87
N GLY A 106 41.74 17.19 -7.48
CA GLY A 106 41.07 15.90 -7.50
C GLY A 106 40.94 15.28 -6.12
N GLU A 107 42.03 15.27 -5.33
CA GLU A 107 42.02 14.75 -3.96
C GLU A 107 41.09 15.56 -3.05
N GLY A 108 41.18 16.90 -3.07
CA GLY A 108 40.30 17.76 -2.30
C GLY A 108 38.82 17.65 -2.72
N LYS A 109 38.55 17.42 -4.00
CA LYS A 109 37.19 17.14 -4.52
C LYS A 109 36.66 15.81 -3.98
N ASN A 110 37.47 14.76 -4.02
CA ASN A 110 37.08 13.43 -3.55
C ASN A 110 36.80 13.41 -2.05
N ALA A 111 37.63 14.08 -1.24
CA ALA A 111 37.39 14.24 0.19
C ALA A 111 36.02 14.88 0.47
N ARG A 112 35.73 16.03 -0.15
CA ARG A 112 34.42 16.70 0.00
C ARG A 112 33.25 15.86 -0.48
N LEU A 113 33.42 15.10 -1.57
CA LEU A 113 32.39 14.19 -2.06
C LEU A 113 32.10 13.11 -1.03
N MET A 114 33.14 12.48 -0.46
CA MET A 114 32.99 11.45 0.58
C MET A 114 32.39 12.01 1.87
N ASP A 115 32.74 13.24 2.26
CA ASP A 115 32.13 13.91 3.41
C ASP A 115 30.62 14.07 3.22
N ARG A 116 30.17 14.52 2.04
CA ARG A 116 28.74 14.66 1.72
C ARG A 116 28.01 13.32 1.62
N VAL A 117 28.65 12.30 1.07
CA VAL A 117 28.09 10.94 1.04
C VAL A 117 27.90 10.39 2.45
N THR A 118 28.89 10.61 3.33
CA THR A 118 28.80 10.21 4.75
C THR A 118 27.67 10.94 5.45
N GLU A 119 27.60 12.27 5.34
CA GLU A 119 26.54 13.08 5.94
C GLU A 119 25.15 12.66 5.43
N ARG A 120 25.01 12.41 4.12
CA ARG A 120 23.78 11.88 3.53
C ARG A 120 23.38 10.55 4.15
N HIS A 121 24.34 9.65 4.33
CA HIS A 121 24.07 8.34 4.93
C HIS A 121 23.63 8.46 6.40
N GLU A 122 24.24 9.34 7.17
CA GLU A 122 23.86 9.60 8.57
C GLU A 122 22.43 10.15 8.69
N VAL A 123 22.08 11.16 7.87
CA VAL A 123 20.71 11.72 7.85
C VAL A 123 19.70 10.64 7.43
N TRP A 124 20.07 9.78 6.48
CA TRP A 124 19.21 8.69 6.02
C TRP A 124 18.99 7.64 7.12
N LEU A 125 20.03 7.24 7.85
CA LEU A 125 19.90 6.30 8.98
C LEU A 125 19.00 6.86 10.09
N ASP A 126 19.16 8.14 10.44
CA ASP A 126 18.30 8.79 11.44
C ASP A 126 16.83 8.83 10.99
N LEU A 127 16.58 9.07 9.70
CA LEU A 127 15.24 9.01 9.11
C LEU A 127 14.65 7.60 9.16
N GLU A 128 15.43 6.56 8.82
CA GLU A 128 15.00 5.17 8.90
C GLU A 128 14.66 4.77 10.34
N ASP A 129 15.46 5.21 11.31
CA ASP A 129 15.23 4.96 12.73
C ASP A 129 13.97 5.66 13.24
N GLU A 130 13.72 6.89 12.82
CA GLU A 130 12.50 7.64 13.11
C GLU A 130 11.26 6.93 12.57
N VAL A 131 11.30 6.54 11.30
CA VAL A 131 10.23 5.78 10.65
C VAL A 131 10.03 4.41 11.33
N ALA A 132 11.10 3.72 11.71
CA ALA A 132 11.02 2.46 12.43
C ALA A 132 10.36 2.63 13.82
N ARG A 133 10.65 3.72 14.53
CA ARG A 133 9.96 4.07 15.78
C ARG A 133 8.48 4.35 15.53
N ALA A 134 8.15 5.14 14.51
CA ALA A 134 6.78 5.44 14.13
C ALA A 134 5.98 4.17 13.80
N ARG A 135 6.55 3.26 13.00
CA ARG A 135 5.96 1.94 12.68
C ARG A 135 5.62 1.16 13.94
N ARG A 136 6.51 1.11 14.94
CA ARG A 136 6.26 0.42 16.22
C ARG A 136 5.07 1.01 16.98
N VAL A 137 4.85 2.33 16.88
CA VAL A 137 3.72 3.01 17.54
C VAL A 137 2.38 2.72 16.85
N VAL A 138 2.36 2.66 15.51
CA VAL A 138 1.11 2.47 14.75
C VAL A 138 0.75 1.00 14.52
N ALA A 139 1.72 0.09 14.49
CA ALA A 139 1.50 -1.33 14.23
C ALA A 139 0.43 -1.97 15.14
N PRO A 140 0.37 -1.70 16.46
CA PRO A 140 -0.71 -2.20 17.31
C PRO A 140 -2.10 -1.63 16.97
N GLN A 141 -2.18 -0.42 16.41
CA GLN A 141 -3.44 0.19 15.96
C GLN A 141 -3.93 -0.52 14.69
N LEU A 142 -3.02 -0.79 13.75
CA LEU A 142 -3.32 -1.55 12.53
C LEU A 142 -3.64 -3.02 12.83
N ALA A 143 -2.99 -3.64 13.81
CA ALA A 143 -3.36 -4.97 14.28
C ALA A 143 -4.80 -5.00 14.84
N ARG A 144 -5.22 -3.94 15.55
CA ARG A 144 -6.62 -3.79 16.01
C ARG A 144 -7.60 -3.60 14.85
N LEU A 145 -7.24 -2.81 13.83
CA LEU A 145 -8.03 -2.70 12.60
C LEU A 145 -8.18 -4.06 11.91
N LEU A 146 -7.08 -4.81 11.75
CA LEU A 146 -7.07 -6.14 11.17
C LEU A 146 -7.98 -7.11 11.94
N MET A 147 -7.88 -7.12 13.27
CA MET A 147 -8.78 -7.92 14.11
C MET A 147 -10.25 -7.52 13.91
N ARG A 148 -10.58 -6.23 13.82
CA ARG A 148 -11.96 -5.77 13.55
C ARG A 148 -12.48 -6.26 12.20
N LEU A 149 -11.66 -6.22 11.15
CA LEU A 149 -11.99 -6.78 9.84
C LEU A 149 -12.31 -8.28 9.95
N MET A 150 -11.43 -9.04 10.60
CA MET A 150 -11.58 -10.49 10.75
C MET A 150 -12.73 -10.93 11.68
N MET A 151 -13.32 -10.00 12.43
CA MET A 151 -14.42 -10.27 13.39
C MET A 151 -15.80 -9.92 12.84
N ARG A 152 -15.91 -9.41 11.61
CA ARG A 152 -17.18 -9.18 10.91
C ARG A 152 -17.97 -10.49 10.76
N GLU A 153 -19.29 -10.39 10.63
CA GLU A 153 -20.16 -11.58 10.57
C GLU A 153 -19.85 -12.47 9.35
N ASP A 154 -19.57 -11.86 8.21
CA ASP A 154 -19.16 -12.55 6.98
C ASP A 154 -17.82 -13.29 7.14
N ALA A 155 -16.90 -12.76 7.96
CA ALA A 155 -15.64 -13.43 8.29
C ALA A 155 -15.86 -14.76 9.03
N ARG A 156 -16.93 -14.89 9.83
CA ARG A 156 -17.27 -16.16 10.49
C ARG A 156 -17.74 -17.22 9.49
N ALA A 157 -18.52 -16.82 8.48
CA ALA A 157 -18.91 -17.72 7.40
C ALA A 157 -17.68 -18.17 6.58
N ALA A 158 -16.76 -17.25 6.28
CA ALA A 158 -15.51 -17.56 5.61
C ALA A 158 -14.60 -18.52 6.40
N SER A 159 -14.69 -18.53 7.72
CA SER A 159 -13.95 -19.51 8.55
C SER A 159 -14.41 -20.94 8.30
N LYS A 160 -15.71 -21.16 8.06
CA LYS A 160 -16.24 -22.50 7.73
C LYS A 160 -15.81 -22.93 6.34
N ILE A 161 -15.66 -21.97 5.41
CA ILE A 161 -15.12 -22.21 4.07
C ILE A 161 -13.65 -22.67 4.18
N ALA A 162 -12.85 -22.03 5.02
CA ALA A 162 -11.45 -22.38 5.23
C ALA A 162 -11.24 -23.84 5.68
N GLU A 163 -12.16 -24.41 6.48
CA GLU A 163 -12.09 -25.83 6.87
C GLU A 163 -12.27 -26.79 5.70
N ARG A 164 -12.98 -26.35 4.66
CA ARG A 164 -13.30 -27.16 3.48
C ARG A 164 -12.20 -27.12 2.42
N ILE A 165 -11.31 -26.13 2.45
CA ILE A 165 -10.13 -26.10 1.57
C ILE A 165 -9.31 -27.36 1.84
N ARG A 166 -9.00 -28.12 0.79
CA ARG A 166 -8.29 -29.40 0.95
C ARG A 166 -6.82 -29.15 1.27
N LEU A 167 -6.29 -29.85 2.27
CA LEU A 167 -4.84 -29.92 2.54
C LEU A 167 -4.33 -31.29 2.10
N HIS A 168 -3.56 -31.32 1.00
CA HIS A 168 -2.91 -32.54 0.52
C HIS A 168 -1.85 -33.02 1.53
N GLU A 169 -1.59 -34.32 1.52
CA GLU A 169 -0.64 -34.96 2.46
C GLU A 169 0.77 -34.37 2.36
N CYS A 170 1.26 -34.09 1.14
CA CYS A 170 2.56 -33.46 0.94
C CYS A 170 2.67 -32.09 1.63
N ALA A 171 1.62 -31.27 1.63
CA ALA A 171 1.63 -29.99 2.33
C ALA A 171 1.76 -30.13 3.86
N ARG A 172 1.31 -31.28 4.42
CA ARG A 172 1.42 -31.57 5.85
C ARG A 172 2.84 -31.98 6.26
N GLY A 173 3.69 -32.35 5.30
CA GLY A 173 5.07 -32.73 5.54
C GLY A 173 6.01 -31.54 5.80
N VAL A 174 5.65 -30.35 5.29
CA VAL A 174 6.50 -29.14 5.37
C VAL A 174 6.02 -28.11 6.39
N ALA A 175 4.79 -28.22 6.87
CA ALA A 175 4.27 -27.37 7.94
C ALA A 175 3.30 -28.13 8.84
N ASP A 176 3.27 -27.75 10.11
CA ASP A 176 2.25 -28.20 11.05
C ASP A 176 0.84 -27.91 10.47
N PRO A 177 0.00 -28.94 10.24
CA PRO A 177 -1.32 -28.77 9.66
C PRO A 177 -2.21 -27.81 10.46
N VAL A 178 -2.04 -27.76 11.79
CA VAL A 178 -2.81 -26.84 12.64
C VAL A 178 -2.42 -25.39 12.37
N ARG A 179 -1.12 -25.13 12.24
CA ARG A 179 -0.59 -23.81 11.86
C ARG A 179 -1.03 -23.39 10.47
N LEU A 180 -0.91 -24.27 9.47
CA LEU A 180 -1.35 -23.98 8.10
C LEU A 180 -2.86 -23.68 8.04
N ARG A 181 -3.68 -24.48 8.72
CA ARG A 181 -5.13 -24.22 8.87
C ARG A 181 -5.40 -22.87 9.51
N THR A 182 -4.63 -22.50 10.54
CA THR A 182 -4.78 -21.21 11.22
C THR A 182 -4.55 -20.04 10.27
N TRP A 183 -3.53 -20.12 9.41
CA TRP A 183 -3.26 -19.09 8.41
C TRP A 183 -4.33 -19.02 7.32
N VAL A 184 -4.73 -20.16 6.75
CA VAL A 184 -5.81 -20.20 5.75
C VAL A 184 -7.11 -19.61 6.33
N ARG A 185 -7.47 -19.99 7.56
CA ARG A 185 -8.65 -19.46 8.25
C ARG A 185 -8.53 -17.95 8.48
N ALA A 186 -7.35 -17.47 8.87
CA ALA A 186 -7.12 -16.04 9.06
C ALA A 186 -7.27 -15.26 7.73
N CYS A 187 -6.71 -15.77 6.64
CA CYS A 187 -6.83 -15.17 5.32
C CYS A 187 -8.28 -15.16 4.83
N CYS A 188 -9.00 -16.29 4.92
CA CYS A 188 -10.42 -16.35 4.54
C CYS A 188 -11.27 -15.40 5.38
N ARG A 189 -11.03 -15.27 6.69
CA ARG A 189 -11.71 -14.26 7.52
C ARG A 189 -11.49 -12.85 7.01
N LEU A 190 -10.25 -12.53 6.64
CA LEU A 190 -9.90 -11.22 6.12
C LEU A 190 -10.59 -10.96 4.78
N LEU A 191 -10.50 -11.91 3.84
CA LEU A 191 -11.13 -11.86 2.53
C LEU A 191 -12.66 -11.79 2.61
N GLY A 192 -13.23 -12.41 3.65
CA GLY A 192 -14.67 -12.46 3.90
C GLY A 192 -15.41 -12.91 2.64
N PRO A 193 -16.20 -12.04 1.99
CA PRO A 193 -16.96 -12.41 0.81
C PRO A 193 -16.13 -12.67 -0.45
N LEU A 194 -14.85 -12.28 -0.47
CA LEU A 194 -13.92 -12.57 -1.55
C LEU A 194 -13.27 -13.96 -1.41
N THR A 195 -13.55 -14.68 -0.34
CA THR A 195 -12.93 -16.00 -0.08
C THR A 195 -13.14 -16.94 -1.29
N PRO A 196 -12.07 -17.56 -1.83
CA PRO A 196 -12.19 -18.51 -2.94
C PRO A 196 -13.10 -19.70 -2.60
N ASP A 197 -13.75 -20.26 -3.62
CA ASP A 197 -14.54 -21.48 -3.49
C ASP A 197 -13.63 -22.63 -2.99
N PRO A 198 -13.95 -23.28 -1.86
CA PRO A 198 -13.12 -24.32 -1.28
C PRO A 198 -13.05 -25.59 -2.12
N THR A 199 -13.94 -25.74 -3.11
CA THR A 199 -13.90 -26.86 -4.08
C THR A 199 -12.94 -26.58 -5.25
N ARG A 200 -12.52 -25.32 -5.41
CA ARG A 200 -11.63 -24.86 -6.49
C ARG A 200 -10.25 -24.48 -6.01
N VAL A 201 -9.99 -24.53 -4.70
CA VAL A 201 -8.70 -24.24 -4.10
C VAL A 201 -8.28 -25.37 -3.17
N ALA A 202 -7.06 -25.87 -3.35
CA ALA A 202 -6.40 -26.82 -2.46
C ALA A 202 -4.98 -26.36 -2.14
N MET A 203 -4.45 -26.80 -0.99
CA MET A 203 -3.07 -26.57 -0.58
C MET A 203 -2.25 -27.84 -0.85
N THR A 204 -1.10 -27.69 -1.52
CA THR A 204 -0.15 -28.75 -1.85
C THR A 204 1.27 -28.35 -1.46
N HIS A 205 2.21 -29.28 -1.57
CA HIS A 205 3.64 -29.00 -1.62
C HIS A 205 4.24 -29.85 -2.74
N THR A 206 4.84 -29.18 -3.74
CA THR A 206 5.53 -29.85 -4.86
C THR A 206 6.86 -29.20 -5.22
N ARG A 207 7.13 -27.98 -4.72
CA ARG A 207 8.30 -27.18 -5.07
C ARG A 207 8.83 -26.44 -3.86
N ALA A 208 10.07 -25.98 -3.95
CA ALA A 208 10.70 -25.19 -2.90
C ALA A 208 10.05 -23.82 -2.69
N ARG A 209 9.68 -23.15 -3.79
CA ARG A 209 9.04 -21.83 -3.77
C ARG A 209 7.53 -21.98 -3.83
N ALA A 210 6.85 -21.24 -2.96
CA ALA A 210 5.40 -21.13 -2.99
C ALA A 210 4.91 -20.53 -4.33
N SER A 211 3.74 -20.97 -4.77
CA SER A 211 3.09 -20.46 -5.99
C SER A 211 1.63 -20.87 -6.05
N TYR A 212 0.82 -20.08 -6.73
CA TYR A 212 -0.53 -20.46 -7.14
C TYR A 212 -0.55 -20.95 -8.59
N ASP A 213 -1.11 -22.15 -8.80
CA ASP A 213 -1.40 -22.72 -10.12
C ASP A 213 -2.88 -22.49 -10.46
N PRO A 214 -3.21 -21.54 -11.35
CA PRO A 214 -4.59 -21.22 -11.68
C PRO A 214 -5.29 -22.31 -12.49
N LEU A 215 -4.56 -23.15 -13.23
CA LEU A 215 -5.15 -24.23 -14.02
C LEU A 215 -5.60 -25.38 -13.13
N ARG A 216 -4.85 -25.65 -12.06
CA ARG A 216 -5.17 -26.71 -11.11
C ARG A 216 -6.00 -26.21 -9.93
N GLY A 217 -6.03 -24.90 -9.69
CA GLY A 217 -6.63 -24.33 -8.50
C GLY A 217 -5.88 -24.75 -7.23
N VAL A 218 -4.54 -24.72 -7.28
CA VAL A 218 -3.71 -25.25 -6.20
C VAL A 218 -2.72 -24.20 -5.74
N VAL A 219 -2.64 -24.00 -4.43
CA VAL A 219 -1.59 -23.25 -3.74
C VAL A 219 -0.50 -24.22 -3.33
N ASP A 220 0.68 -24.13 -3.94
CA ASP A 220 1.90 -24.75 -3.44
C ASP A 220 2.45 -23.90 -2.30
N VAL A 221 2.60 -24.50 -1.12
CA VAL A 221 2.99 -23.79 0.09
C VAL A 221 4.50 -23.54 0.18
N GLY A 222 5.33 -24.20 -0.64
CA GLY A 222 6.78 -24.10 -0.57
C GLY A 222 7.41 -24.82 0.64
N ASP A 223 8.75 -24.80 0.74
CA ASP A 223 9.49 -25.52 1.80
C ASP A 223 9.38 -24.83 3.18
N HIS A 224 9.16 -23.52 3.18
CA HIS A 224 9.14 -22.70 4.39
C HIS A 224 7.91 -21.77 4.39
N PRO A 225 6.69 -22.33 4.46
CA PRO A 225 5.50 -21.52 4.40
C PRO A 225 5.39 -20.60 5.61
N GLU A 226 5.04 -19.35 5.35
CA GLU A 226 4.69 -18.35 6.35
C GLU A 226 3.26 -17.84 6.10
N ALA A 227 2.66 -17.20 7.10
CA ALA A 227 1.33 -16.63 6.97
C ALA A 227 1.24 -15.65 5.78
N SER A 228 2.24 -14.77 5.64
CA SER A 228 2.38 -13.82 4.54
C SER A 228 2.36 -14.52 3.18
N THR A 229 3.16 -15.58 3.02
CA THR A 229 3.21 -16.37 1.79
C THR A 229 1.86 -17.01 1.46
N ILE A 230 1.18 -17.60 2.45
CA ILE A 230 -0.16 -18.18 2.23
C ILE A 230 -1.18 -17.11 1.83
N PHE A 231 -1.10 -15.91 2.42
CA PHE A 231 -1.97 -14.79 2.08
C PHE A 231 -1.71 -14.29 0.66
N HIS A 232 -0.44 -14.23 0.26
CA HIS A 232 -0.02 -13.90 -1.10
C HIS A 232 -0.65 -14.85 -2.13
N GLU A 233 -0.43 -16.16 -1.97
CA GLU A 233 -0.92 -17.15 -2.94
C GLU A 233 -2.45 -17.24 -2.98
N LEU A 234 -3.13 -17.07 -1.83
CA LEU A 234 -4.58 -16.97 -1.79
C LEU A 234 -5.09 -15.70 -2.48
N GLY A 235 -4.30 -14.62 -2.48
CA GLY A 235 -4.60 -13.40 -3.25
C GLY A 235 -4.70 -13.69 -4.74
N HIS A 236 -3.76 -14.45 -5.31
CA HIS A 236 -3.84 -14.88 -6.70
C HIS A 236 -5.07 -15.74 -6.98
N ALA A 237 -5.44 -16.63 -6.04
CA ALA A 237 -6.67 -17.42 -6.17
C ALA A 237 -7.94 -16.54 -6.23
N VAL A 238 -7.96 -15.44 -5.49
CA VAL A 238 -9.07 -14.46 -5.55
C VAL A 238 -9.09 -13.72 -6.88
N GLU A 239 -7.95 -13.18 -7.32
CA GLU A 239 -7.85 -12.43 -8.58
C GLU A 239 -8.30 -13.29 -9.77
N PHE A 240 -7.84 -14.54 -9.83
CA PHE A 240 -8.18 -15.45 -10.92
C PHE A 240 -9.66 -15.87 -10.90
N ALA A 241 -10.24 -16.04 -9.71
CA ALA A 241 -11.64 -16.44 -9.57
C ALA A 241 -12.63 -15.29 -9.81
N GLN A 242 -12.21 -14.03 -9.70
CA GLN A 242 -13.09 -12.86 -9.71
C GLN A 242 -12.62 -11.81 -10.73
N PRO A 243 -13.12 -11.87 -11.99
CA PRO A 243 -12.72 -10.94 -13.05
C PRO A 243 -12.93 -9.46 -12.71
N THR A 244 -13.96 -9.11 -11.94
CA THR A 244 -14.20 -7.73 -11.51
C THR A 244 -13.10 -7.22 -10.58
N VAL A 245 -12.58 -8.09 -9.69
CA VAL A 245 -11.43 -7.76 -8.83
C VAL A 245 -10.19 -7.58 -9.69
N ALA A 246 -9.87 -8.54 -10.56
CA ALA A 246 -8.71 -8.44 -11.46
C ALA A 246 -8.75 -7.16 -12.32
N SER A 247 -9.91 -6.83 -12.89
CA SER A 247 -10.10 -5.61 -13.67
C SER A 247 -9.82 -4.36 -12.84
N ALA A 248 -10.33 -4.26 -11.61
CA ALA A 248 -10.05 -3.12 -10.74
C ALA A 248 -8.55 -2.97 -10.47
N LEU A 249 -7.86 -4.07 -10.16
CA LEU A 249 -6.43 -4.08 -9.87
C LEU A 249 -5.57 -3.70 -11.08
N ILE A 250 -5.90 -4.20 -12.28
CA ILE A 250 -5.24 -3.81 -13.52
C ILE A 250 -5.44 -2.31 -13.76
N THR A 251 -6.68 -1.81 -13.70
CA THR A 251 -6.94 -0.38 -13.95
C THR A 251 -6.22 0.52 -12.95
N TRP A 252 -6.08 0.08 -11.69
CA TRP A 252 -5.30 0.80 -10.68
C TRP A 252 -3.81 0.86 -11.05
N ARG A 253 -3.19 -0.29 -11.35
CA ARG A 253 -1.77 -0.38 -11.73
C ARG A 253 -1.47 0.50 -12.95
N GLU A 254 -2.30 0.41 -13.99
CA GLU A 254 -2.10 1.20 -15.21
C GLU A 254 -2.31 2.70 -14.98
N ALA A 255 -3.32 3.10 -14.18
CA ALA A 255 -3.55 4.49 -13.84
C ALA A 255 -2.38 5.09 -13.06
N ARG A 256 -1.83 4.33 -12.11
CA ARG A 256 -0.63 4.68 -11.34
C ARG A 256 0.59 4.89 -12.24
N ALA A 257 0.87 3.92 -13.10
CA ALA A 257 1.97 4.00 -14.06
C ALA A 257 1.83 5.20 -15.01
N ARG A 258 0.63 5.45 -15.53
CA ARG A 258 0.35 6.62 -16.37
C ARG A 258 0.66 7.92 -15.62
N LYS A 259 0.16 8.06 -14.39
CA LYS A 259 0.39 9.23 -13.54
C LYS A 259 1.87 9.47 -13.25
N ALA A 260 2.66 8.41 -13.12
CA ALA A 260 4.10 8.48 -12.93
C ALA A 260 4.90 8.69 -14.25
N GLY A 261 4.23 8.81 -15.40
CA GLY A 261 4.89 9.04 -16.69
C GLY A 261 5.51 7.76 -17.29
N PHE A 262 5.03 6.59 -16.86
CA PHE A 262 5.50 5.28 -17.30
C PHE A 262 4.50 4.52 -18.18
N GLU A 263 3.48 5.20 -18.72
CA GLU A 263 2.48 4.57 -19.59
C GLU A 263 3.12 3.78 -20.75
N GLY A 264 2.69 2.52 -20.91
CA GLY A 264 3.18 1.62 -21.94
C GLY A 264 4.63 1.16 -21.77
N LYS A 265 5.32 1.56 -20.69
CA LYS A 265 6.71 1.15 -20.43
C LYS A 265 6.73 -0.13 -19.61
N LEU A 266 7.70 -0.98 -19.92
CA LEU A 266 8.00 -2.19 -19.17
C LEU A 266 9.49 -2.23 -18.86
N LEU A 267 9.80 -2.53 -17.60
CA LEU A 267 11.16 -2.84 -17.14
C LEU A 267 11.29 -4.34 -16.90
N ARG A 268 12.50 -4.88 -17.09
CA ARG A 268 12.80 -6.27 -16.74
C ARG A 268 13.19 -6.31 -15.27
N LEU A 269 12.51 -7.13 -14.48
CA LEU A 269 12.74 -7.17 -13.03
C LEU A 269 14.17 -7.59 -12.68
N ARG A 270 14.77 -8.50 -13.46
CA ARG A 270 16.17 -8.92 -13.26
C ARG A 270 17.19 -7.80 -13.49
N ASP A 271 16.85 -6.81 -14.32
CA ASP A 271 17.76 -5.71 -14.66
C ASP A 271 17.73 -4.65 -13.54
N VAL A 272 16.58 -4.48 -12.88
CA VAL A 272 16.40 -3.58 -11.73
C VAL A 272 16.86 -4.23 -10.42
N HIS A 273 16.68 -5.54 -10.29
CA HIS A 273 17.06 -6.33 -9.11
C HIS A 273 18.04 -7.45 -9.49
N PRO A 274 19.30 -7.11 -9.78
CA PRO A 274 20.31 -8.11 -10.13
C PRO A 274 20.52 -9.08 -8.96
N GLY A 275 20.54 -10.39 -9.25
CA GLY A 275 20.79 -11.45 -8.27
C GLY A 275 19.58 -11.95 -7.48
N VAL A 276 18.39 -11.36 -7.67
CA VAL A 276 17.15 -11.75 -6.94
C VAL A 276 16.42 -12.95 -7.57
N GLY A 277 16.96 -13.51 -8.66
CA GLY A 277 16.45 -14.75 -9.28
C GLY A 277 15.24 -14.55 -10.19
N TYR A 278 14.95 -13.33 -10.63
CA TYR A 278 13.93 -13.08 -11.66
C TYR A 278 14.34 -13.68 -13.01
N GLY A 279 13.36 -14.32 -13.65
CA GLY A 279 13.47 -14.90 -14.98
C GLY A 279 13.69 -13.86 -16.08
N PRO A 280 14.22 -14.28 -17.24
CA PRO A 280 14.53 -13.38 -18.37
C PRO A 280 13.32 -12.68 -18.99
N SER A 281 12.12 -13.25 -18.80
CA SER A 281 10.86 -12.76 -19.37
C SER A 281 10.00 -11.97 -18.37
N GLU A 282 10.39 -11.90 -17.09
CA GLU A 282 9.62 -11.22 -16.06
C GLU A 282 9.71 -9.70 -16.24
N ARG A 283 8.56 -9.08 -16.52
CA ARG A 283 8.43 -7.65 -16.79
C ARG A 283 7.46 -7.02 -15.81
N ALA A 284 7.73 -5.78 -15.44
CA ALA A 284 6.85 -4.97 -14.61
C ALA A 284 6.65 -3.57 -15.21
N VAL A 285 5.48 -3.00 -14.93
CA VAL A 285 5.20 -1.60 -15.18
C VAL A 285 5.92 -0.78 -14.10
N PRO A 286 6.76 0.21 -14.47
CA PRO A 286 7.41 1.07 -13.48
C PRO A 286 6.40 1.97 -12.78
N ASP A 287 6.58 2.17 -11.48
CA ASP A 287 5.91 3.19 -10.66
C ASP A 287 6.66 3.34 -9.33
N HIS A 288 6.16 4.20 -8.45
CA HIS A 288 6.50 4.30 -7.03
C HIS A 288 5.69 3.30 -6.17
N PHE A 289 5.47 2.07 -6.66
CA PHE A 289 4.83 1.01 -5.86
C PHE A 289 5.67 0.68 -4.61
N VAL A 290 5.05 0.05 -3.61
CA VAL A 290 5.76 -0.49 -2.43
C VAL A 290 6.91 -1.45 -2.80
N SER A 291 6.80 -2.11 -3.96
CA SER A 291 7.81 -2.94 -4.60
C SER A 291 7.58 -2.98 -6.11
N ASP A 292 8.65 -3.01 -6.91
CA ASP A 292 8.56 -3.18 -8.37
C ASP A 292 7.80 -4.46 -8.76
N TYR A 293 7.76 -5.46 -7.87
CA TYR A 293 7.02 -6.70 -8.09
C TYR A 293 5.51 -6.46 -8.24
N VAL A 294 4.93 -5.45 -7.57
CA VAL A 294 3.51 -5.07 -7.73
C VAL A 294 3.17 -4.71 -9.17
N GLY A 295 4.12 -4.12 -9.89
CA GLY A 295 3.99 -3.75 -11.29
C GLY A 295 4.02 -4.93 -12.26
N LYS A 296 4.32 -6.16 -11.80
CA LYS A 296 4.53 -7.32 -12.67
C LYS A 296 3.31 -7.59 -13.55
N VAL A 297 3.60 -7.91 -14.81
CA VAL A 297 2.60 -8.20 -15.83
C VAL A 297 2.63 -9.69 -16.16
N TYR A 298 1.46 -10.32 -16.14
CA TYR A 298 1.24 -11.68 -16.56
C TYR A 298 0.38 -11.72 -17.82
N ASP A 299 0.75 -12.57 -18.78
CA ASP A 299 -0.06 -12.80 -19.99
C ASP A 299 -1.42 -13.45 -19.65
N THR A 300 -1.55 -14.03 -18.45
CA THR A 300 -2.78 -14.66 -17.94
C THR A 300 -3.80 -13.66 -17.38
N GLY A 301 -3.46 -12.36 -17.31
CA GLY A 301 -4.32 -11.32 -16.72
C GLY A 301 -4.31 -11.27 -15.18
N ALA A 302 -3.52 -12.11 -14.52
CA ALA A 302 -3.24 -11.96 -13.09
C ALA A 302 -2.37 -10.72 -12.81
N THR A 303 -2.41 -10.23 -11.58
CA THR A 303 -1.54 -9.16 -11.09
C THR A 303 -0.85 -9.58 -9.79
N GLU A 304 0.08 -8.74 -9.33
CA GLU A 304 0.69 -8.86 -8.00
C GLU A 304 0.02 -7.94 -6.97
N VAL A 305 -1.02 -7.21 -7.37
CA VAL A 305 -1.54 -6.10 -6.56
C VAL A 305 -2.26 -6.64 -5.33
N LEU A 306 -3.25 -7.53 -5.46
CA LEU A 306 -3.94 -8.05 -4.28
C LEU A 306 -3.05 -9.02 -3.50
N ALA A 307 -2.25 -9.85 -4.18
CA ALA A 307 -1.34 -10.80 -3.55
C ALA A 307 -0.34 -10.09 -2.61
N MET A 308 0.39 -9.08 -3.10
CA MET A 308 1.30 -8.28 -2.28
C MET A 308 0.56 -7.51 -1.19
N GLY A 309 -0.62 -6.98 -1.51
CA GLY A 309 -1.49 -6.32 -0.53
C GLY A 309 -1.84 -7.22 0.66
N LEU A 310 -2.31 -8.44 0.39
CA LEU A 310 -2.66 -9.43 1.41
C LEU A 310 -1.44 -9.93 2.18
N GLU A 311 -0.30 -10.09 1.51
CA GLU A 311 0.96 -10.40 2.16
C GLU A 311 1.32 -9.37 3.25
N HIS A 312 1.05 -8.08 2.99
CA HIS A 312 1.20 -7.03 3.99
C HIS A 312 0.11 -7.05 5.06
N PHE A 313 -1.11 -7.45 4.74
CA PHE A 313 -2.20 -7.59 5.71
C PHE A 313 -2.08 -8.83 6.60
N ALA A 314 -1.04 -9.65 6.44
CA ALA A 314 -0.74 -10.76 7.34
C ALA A 314 -0.37 -10.31 8.77
N SER A 315 0.05 -9.05 8.97
CA SER A 315 0.30 -8.50 10.31
C SER A 315 0.19 -6.97 10.36
N GLY A 316 -0.10 -6.41 11.54
CA GLY A 316 -0.16 -4.96 11.74
C GLY A 316 1.16 -4.23 11.45
N ALA A 317 2.31 -4.88 11.65
CA ALA A 317 3.61 -4.31 11.33
C ALA A 317 3.84 -4.20 9.82
N ARG A 318 3.47 -5.23 9.05
CA ARG A 318 3.57 -5.22 7.59
C ARG A 318 2.53 -4.28 6.96
N MET A 319 1.34 -4.15 7.57
CA MET A 319 0.37 -3.11 7.22
C MET A 319 0.94 -1.71 7.39
N ALA A 320 1.71 -1.46 8.45
CA ALA A 320 2.35 -0.15 8.68
C ALA A 320 3.37 0.16 7.57
N GLN A 321 4.16 -0.84 7.17
CA GLN A 321 5.10 -0.72 6.06
C GLN A 321 4.39 -0.40 4.74
N LEU A 322 3.26 -1.07 4.46
CA LEU A 322 2.49 -0.81 3.25
C LEU A 322 1.91 0.60 3.27
N TYR A 323 1.26 1.02 4.36
CA TYR A 323 0.66 2.35 4.43
C TYR A 323 1.69 3.47 4.30
N GLU A 324 2.86 3.33 4.91
CA GLU A 324 3.92 4.33 4.80
C GLU A 324 4.45 4.46 3.37
N ARG A 325 4.69 3.32 2.70
CA ARG A 325 5.31 3.30 1.37
C ARG A 325 4.33 3.55 0.24
N ASP A 326 3.12 2.99 0.35
CA ASP A 326 2.06 3.09 -0.64
C ASP A 326 0.68 3.08 0.03
N PRO A 327 0.26 4.23 0.60
CA PRO A 327 -1.02 4.35 1.28
C PRO A 327 -2.20 4.13 0.31
N GLU A 328 -2.03 4.37 -0.98
CA GLU A 328 -3.07 4.13 -1.97
C GLU A 328 -3.31 2.62 -2.16
N HIS A 329 -2.23 1.84 -2.29
CA HIS A 329 -2.32 0.38 -2.35
C HIS A 329 -2.94 -0.20 -1.07
N PHE A 330 -2.57 0.33 0.10
CA PHE A 330 -3.21 -0.05 1.36
C PHE A 330 -4.73 0.15 1.32
N LEU A 331 -5.19 1.31 0.85
CA LEU A 331 -6.61 1.66 0.80
C LEU A 331 -7.36 0.86 -0.27
N LEU A 332 -6.73 0.60 -1.41
CA LEU A 332 -7.28 -0.28 -2.44
C LEU A 332 -7.59 -1.66 -1.86
N VAL A 333 -6.61 -2.27 -1.18
CA VAL A 333 -6.78 -3.59 -0.56
C VAL A 333 -7.87 -3.54 0.50
N LEU A 334 -7.84 -2.54 1.39
CA LEU A 334 -8.86 -2.38 2.42
C LEU A 334 -10.27 -2.21 1.82
N GLY A 335 -10.39 -1.49 0.72
CA GLY A 335 -11.64 -1.30 -0.01
C GLY A 335 -12.17 -2.57 -0.64
N LEU A 336 -11.30 -3.39 -1.22
CA LEU A 336 -11.68 -4.72 -1.72
C LEU A 336 -12.21 -5.60 -0.60
N LEU A 337 -11.50 -5.65 0.52
CA LEU A 337 -11.90 -6.41 1.71
C LEU A 337 -13.21 -5.89 2.32
N ASP A 338 -13.50 -4.59 2.18
CA ASP A 338 -14.77 -4.03 2.62
C ASP A 338 -15.94 -4.35 1.69
N GLY A 339 -15.67 -4.84 0.47
CA GLY A 339 -16.67 -5.09 -0.56
C GLY A 339 -16.96 -3.87 -1.44
N GLY A 340 -16.00 -2.95 -1.62
CA GLY A 340 -16.16 -1.73 -2.41
C GLY A 340 -16.44 -1.91 -3.92
N LEU A 341 -16.52 -3.16 -4.39
CA LEU A 341 -16.94 -3.55 -5.74
C LEU A 341 -18.38 -4.09 -5.81
N ARG A 342 -19.14 -4.00 -4.71
CA ARG A 342 -20.51 -4.53 -4.60
C ARG A 342 -21.58 -3.46 -4.60
#